data_AF-A0A661HVW3-F1
#
_entry.id   AF-A0A661HVW3-F1
#
_cell.length_a   1.000
_cell.length_b   1.000
_cell.length_c   1.000
_cell.angle_alpha   90.00
_cell.angle_beta   90.00
_cell.angle_gamma   90.00
#
_symmetry.space_group_name_H-M   'P 1'
#
loop_
_entity.id
_entity.type
_entity.pdbx_description
1 polymer ?
#
loop_
_entity_poly.entity_id
_entity_poly.type
_entity_poly.pdbx_seq_one_letter_code
_entity_poly.pdbx_strand_id
1 'polypeptide(L)'
;MTEAIGTSVDLTTTWVGIVSLAIFVIAYYFIAAEDKYHINKAKPALFAGTFIFILIGIYYAMNGLDGKHLHHEIEILLFEIAGIFFFLFVAMTYIEAMIDRDVFSALRYNLVSKGYDYKKLFWITGFLAFFISPIADNLTTAL
;
A
#
# COMPACT_ATOMS: atom_id res chain seq x y z
N MET A 1 -19.80 -32.38 -11.44
CA MET A 1 -19.21 -31.28 -12.22
C MET A 1 -17.80 -31.13 -11.70
N THR A 2 -16.82 -31.64 -12.44
CA THR A 2 -15.44 -31.83 -11.98
C THR A 2 -14.76 -30.47 -11.91
N GLU A 3 -14.31 -30.06 -10.72
CA GLU A 3 -13.43 -28.90 -10.57
C GLU A 3 -12.16 -29.13 -11.39
N ALA A 4 -11.95 -28.30 -12.41
CA ALA A 4 -10.66 -28.21 -13.06
C ALA A 4 -9.70 -27.58 -12.06
N ILE A 5 -8.90 -28.41 -11.39
CA ILE A 5 -7.71 -27.95 -10.66
C ILE A 5 -6.82 -27.30 -11.72
N GLY A 6 -6.88 -25.97 -11.84
CA GLY A 6 -5.93 -25.20 -12.61
C GLY A 6 -4.56 -25.48 -12.02
N THR A 7 -3.72 -26.23 -12.73
CA THR A 7 -2.34 -26.44 -12.33
C THR A 7 -1.64 -25.08 -12.37
N SER A 8 -1.47 -24.46 -11.21
CA SER A 8 -0.69 -23.23 -11.09
C SER A 8 0.72 -23.51 -11.58
N VAL A 9 1.18 -22.71 -12.54
CA VAL A 9 2.54 -22.84 -13.06
C VAL A 9 3.47 -22.22 -12.02
N ASP A 10 4.27 -23.06 -11.36
CA ASP A 10 5.28 -22.60 -10.43
C ASP A 10 6.45 -21.98 -11.20
N LEU A 11 6.60 -20.65 -11.09
CA LEU A 11 7.70 -19.90 -11.69
C LEU A 11 8.83 -19.58 -10.71
N THR A 12 8.71 -19.93 -9.43
CA THR A 12 9.60 -19.46 -8.36
C THR A 12 11.05 -19.92 -8.58
N THR A 13 11.24 -21.12 -9.13
CA THR A 13 12.57 -21.69 -9.41
C THR A 13 13.09 -21.42 -10.83
N THR A 14 12.29 -20.75 -11.66
CA THR A 14 12.66 -20.44 -13.05
C THR A 14 13.54 -19.19 -13.12
N TRP A 15 14.21 -18.99 -14.25
CA TRP A 15 15.00 -17.78 -14.48
C TRP A 15 14.15 -16.51 -14.36
N VAL A 16 12.88 -16.53 -14.81
CA VAL A 16 11.99 -15.35 -14.70
C VAL A 16 11.63 -15.05 -13.26
N GLY A 17 11.42 -16.07 -12.42
CA GLY A 17 11.16 -15.90 -10.99
C GLY A 17 12.37 -15.29 -10.27
N ILE A 18 13.57 -15.81 -10.52
CA ILE A 18 14.81 -15.31 -9.93
C ILE A 18 15.10 -13.86 -10.37
N VAL A 19 14.91 -13.55 -11.64
CA VAL A 19 15.09 -12.18 -12.18
C VAL A 19 14.05 -11.22 -11.60
N SER A 20 12.79 -11.62 -11.49
CA SER A 20 11.73 -10.81 -10.85
C SER A 20 12.04 -10.52 -9.38
N LEU A 21 12.55 -11.50 -8.64
CA LEU A 21 12.99 -11.29 -7.26
C LEU A 21 14.16 -10.30 -7.18
N ALA A 22 15.15 -10.41 -8.07
CA ALA A 22 16.26 -9.47 -8.11
C ALA A 22 15.78 -8.03 -8.41
N ILE A 23 14.86 -7.85 -9.37
CA ILE A 23 14.23 -6.56 -9.68
C ILE A 23 13.49 -6.01 -8.47
N PHE A 24 12.70 -6.85 -7.78
CA PHE A 24 11.99 -6.47 -6.56
C PHE A 24 12.93 -5.97 -5.48
N VAL A 25 14.01 -6.69 -5.18
CA VAL A 25 15.00 -6.30 -4.16
C VAL A 25 15.67 -4.97 -4.52
N ILE A 26 16.06 -4.78 -5.78
CA ILE A 26 16.66 -3.52 -6.25
C ILE A 26 15.66 -2.37 -6.12
N ALA A 27 14.42 -2.56 -6.56
CA ALA A 27 13.39 -1.53 -6.48
C ALA A 27 13.06 -1.17 -5.03
N TYR A 28 12.97 -2.18 -4.16
CA TYR A 28 12.75 -1.99 -2.73
C TYR A 28 13.89 -1.18 -2.09
N TYR A 29 15.14 -1.44 -2.47
CA TYR A 29 16.26 -0.59 -2.04
C TYR A 29 16.06 0.87 -2.44
N PHE A 30 15.64 1.16 -3.68
CA PHE A 30 15.37 2.54 -4.10
C PHE A 30 14.19 3.18 -3.38
N ILE A 31 13.15 2.42 -3.06
CA ILE A 31 12.01 2.89 -2.26
C ILE A 31 12.47 3.26 -0.84
N ALA A 32 13.24 2.38 -0.20
CA ALA A 32 13.75 2.60 1.15
C ALA A 32 14.82 3.72 1.22
N ALA A 33 15.60 3.88 0.15
CA ALA A 33 16.62 4.91 0.04
C ALA A 33 16.09 6.26 -0.50
N GLU A 34 14.76 6.49 -0.48
CA GLU A 34 14.16 7.74 -0.94
C GLU A 34 14.81 8.96 -0.28
N ASP A 35 15.05 8.93 1.04
CA ASP A 35 15.65 10.04 1.78
C ASP A 35 17.03 10.46 1.22
N LYS A 36 17.75 9.51 0.60
CA LYS A 36 19.06 9.73 0.01
C LYS A 36 19.00 10.22 -1.43
N TYR A 37 18.06 9.71 -2.23
CA TYR A 37 17.99 9.97 -3.67
C TYR A 37 16.88 10.95 -4.08
N HIS A 38 15.99 11.31 -3.16
CA HIS A 38 14.80 12.15 -3.38
C HIS A 38 13.94 11.70 -4.57
N ILE A 39 13.91 10.39 -4.83
CA ILE A 39 13.07 9.78 -5.84
C ILE A 39 11.77 9.37 -5.16
N ASN A 40 10.65 9.96 -5.59
CA ASN A 40 9.32 9.58 -5.13
C ASN A 40 9.12 8.05 -5.21
N LYS A 41 8.78 7.41 -4.08
CA LYS A 41 8.60 5.95 -3.93
C LYS A 41 7.73 5.30 -5.00
N ALA A 42 6.72 6.00 -5.51
CA ALA A 42 5.81 5.45 -6.51
C ALA A 42 6.51 5.17 -7.85
N LYS A 43 7.54 5.94 -8.21
CA LYS A 43 8.27 5.77 -9.48
C LYS A 43 9.00 4.42 -9.56
N PRO A 44 9.90 4.05 -8.62
CA PRO A 44 10.55 2.74 -8.64
C PRO A 44 9.56 1.59 -8.41
N ALA A 45 8.53 1.78 -7.59
CA ALA A 45 7.50 0.76 -7.36
C ALA A 45 6.73 0.41 -8.63
N LEU A 46 6.16 1.40 -9.32
CA LEU A 46 5.38 1.20 -10.54
C LEU A 46 6.25 0.66 -11.68
N PHE A 47 7.47 1.16 -11.83
CA PHE A 47 8.39 0.69 -12.85
C PHE A 47 8.73 -0.79 -12.65
N ALA A 48 9.13 -1.19 -11.44
CA ALA A 48 9.48 -2.56 -11.12
C ALA A 48 8.30 -3.52 -11.27
N GLY A 49 7.13 -3.17 -10.72
CA GLY A 49 5.93 -4.00 -10.82
C GLY A 49 5.49 -4.22 -12.27
N THR A 50 5.45 -3.15 -13.07
CA THR A 50 5.11 -3.23 -14.50
C THR A 50 6.11 -4.11 -15.26
N PHE A 51 7.40 -3.94 -14.97
CA PHE A 51 8.46 -4.70 -15.63
C PHE A 51 8.41 -6.19 -15.26
N ILE A 52 8.10 -6.53 -14.01
CA ILE A 52 7.88 -7.91 -13.57
C ILE A 52 6.70 -8.54 -14.33
N PHE A 53 5.56 -7.85 -14.47
CA PHE A 53 4.44 -8.37 -15.27
C PHE A 53 4.79 -8.58 -16.73
N ILE A 54 5.55 -7.66 -17.34
CA ILE A 54 6.03 -7.80 -18.72
C ILE A 54 6.92 -9.06 -18.84
N LEU A 55 7.86 -9.26 -17.92
CA LEU A 55 8.74 -10.42 -17.94
C LEU A 55 7.97 -11.74 -17.80
N ILE A 56 7.00 -11.80 -16.88
CA ILE A 56 6.15 -12.98 -16.71
C ILE A 56 5.30 -13.20 -17.96
N GLY A 57 4.71 -12.15 -18.55
CA GLY A 57 3.95 -12.24 -19.79
C GLY A 57 4.78 -12.75 -20.97
N ILE A 58 6.02 -12.27 -21.12
CA ILE A 58 6.97 -12.78 -22.11
C ILE A 58 7.27 -14.26 -21.87
N TYR A 59 7.50 -14.67 -20.62
CA TYR A 59 7.74 -16.08 -20.29
C TYR A 59 6.54 -16.96 -20.68
N TYR A 60 5.31 -16.52 -20.39
CA TYR A 60 4.10 -17.22 -20.81
C TYR A 60 4.00 -17.35 -22.34
N ALA A 61 4.26 -16.26 -23.07
CA ALA A 61 4.21 -16.24 -24.53
C ALA A 61 5.29 -17.15 -25.17
N MET A 62 6.51 -17.14 -24.64
CA MET A 62 7.63 -17.95 -25.15
C MET A 62 7.43 -19.45 -24.92
N ASN A 63 6.79 -19.82 -23.80
CA ASN A 63 6.56 -21.22 -23.44
C ASN A 63 5.18 -21.75 -23.89
N GLY A 64 4.39 -20.94 -24.60
CA GLY A 64 3.06 -21.33 -25.07
C GLY A 64 2.07 -21.61 -23.94
N LEU A 65 2.25 -20.98 -22.77
CA LEU A 65 1.40 -21.16 -21.60
C LEU A 65 0.10 -20.34 -21.73
N ASP A 66 -0.99 -20.82 -21.15
CA ASP A 66 -2.27 -20.09 -21.16
C ASP A 66 -2.18 -18.84 -20.27
N GLY A 67 -2.18 -17.67 -20.90
CA GLY A 67 -2.13 -16.37 -20.22
C GLY A 67 -3.43 -15.99 -19.50
N LYS A 68 -4.54 -16.73 -19.65
CA LYS A 68 -5.81 -16.41 -18.98
C LYS A 68 -5.69 -16.36 -17.47
N HIS A 69 -4.98 -17.33 -16.89
CA HIS A 69 -4.75 -17.34 -15.44
C HIS A 69 -3.91 -16.14 -15.01
N LEU A 70 -2.84 -15.82 -15.74
CA LEU A 70 -1.99 -14.66 -15.44
C LEU A 70 -2.79 -13.34 -15.52
N HIS A 71 -3.64 -13.20 -16.53
CA HIS A 71 -4.48 -12.03 -16.70
C HIS A 71 -5.46 -11.85 -15.53
N HIS A 72 -6.11 -12.94 -15.11
CA HIS A 72 -7.03 -12.92 -13.98
C HIS A 72 -6.36 -12.52 -12.66
N GLU A 73 -5.16 -13.05 -12.38
CA GLU A 73 -4.41 -12.69 -11.17
C GLU A 73 -3.96 -11.22 -11.18
N ILE A 74 -3.50 -10.72 -12.34
CA ILE A 74 -3.14 -9.30 -12.49
C ILE A 74 -4.38 -8.42 -12.29
N GLU A 75 -5.53 -8.81 -12.84
CA GLU A 75 -6.80 -8.09 -12.68
C GLU A 75 -7.20 -7.98 -11.20
N ILE A 76 -7.20 -9.10 -10.46
CA ILE A 76 -7.50 -9.11 -9.02
C ILE A 76 -6.54 -8.19 -8.25
N LEU A 77 -5.24 -8.30 -8.52
CA LEU A 77 -4.23 -7.48 -7.85
C LEU A 77 -4.39 -5.99 -8.14
N LEU A 78 -4.71 -5.62 -9.39
CA LEU A 78 -4.98 -4.23 -9.74
C LEU A 78 -6.24 -3.71 -9.06
N PHE A 79 -7.30 -4.52 -8.94
CA PHE A 79 -8.50 -4.15 -8.18
C PHE A 79 -8.21 -3.96 -6.70
N GLU A 80 -7.40 -4.81 -6.09
CA GLU A 80 -6.98 -4.67 -4.69
C GLU A 80 -6.17 -3.40 -4.46
N ILE A 81 -5.15 -3.15 -5.31
CA ILE A 81 -4.34 -1.93 -5.26
C ILE A 81 -5.21 -0.70 -5.46
N ALA A 82 -6.15 -0.72 -6.41
CA ALA A 82 -7.08 0.38 -6.65
C ALA A 82 -8.00 0.61 -5.45
N GLY A 83 -8.50 -0.46 -4.82
CA GLY A 83 -9.33 -0.38 -3.61
C GLY A 83 -8.58 0.30 -2.46
N ILE A 84 -7.34 -0.11 -2.20
CA ILE A 84 -6.46 0.51 -1.21
C ILE A 84 -6.19 1.98 -1.59
N PHE A 85 -5.85 2.25 -2.85
CA PHE A 85 -5.58 3.60 -3.33
C PHE A 85 -6.78 4.55 -3.11
N PHE A 86 -7.99 4.16 -3.53
CA PHE A 86 -9.17 4.99 -3.36
C PHE A 86 -9.54 5.18 -1.90
N PHE A 87 -9.40 4.14 -1.09
CA PHE A 87 -9.62 4.21 0.35
C PHE A 87 -8.65 5.21 1.01
N LEU A 88 -7.35 5.11 0.72
CA LEU A 88 -6.34 6.02 1.24
C LEU A 88 -6.50 7.43 0.70
N PHE A 89 -6.88 7.59 -0.56
CA PHE A 89 -7.11 8.90 -1.17
C PHE A 89 -8.24 9.66 -0.46
N VAL A 90 -9.36 8.99 -0.20
CA VAL A 90 -10.47 9.59 0.56
C VAL A 90 -10.07 9.85 2.01
N ALA A 91 -9.40 8.90 2.67
CA ALA A 91 -8.93 9.06 4.04
C ALA A 91 -7.97 10.26 4.16
N MET A 92 -7.01 10.38 3.26
CA MET A 92 -6.07 11.51 3.20
C MET A 92 -6.77 12.84 2.98
N THR A 93 -7.70 12.89 2.03
CA THR A 93 -8.45 14.12 1.76
C THR A 93 -9.23 14.57 2.99
N TYR A 94 -9.80 13.63 3.75
CA TYR A 94 -10.51 13.93 4.98
C TYR A 94 -9.58 14.46 6.09
N ILE A 95 -8.42 13.82 6.27
CA ILE A 95 -7.40 14.27 7.24
C ILE A 95 -6.91 15.68 6.88
N GLU A 96 -6.57 15.92 5.61
CA GLU A 96 -6.09 17.23 5.15
C GLU A 96 -7.16 18.32 5.36
N ALA A 97 -8.44 18.00 5.07
CA ALA A 97 -9.55 18.92 5.33
C ALA A 97 -9.74 19.22 6.83
N MET A 98 -9.53 18.25 7.71
CA MET A 98 -9.58 18.46 9.17
C MET A 98 -8.42 19.34 9.66
N ILE A 99 -7.24 19.19 9.06
CA ILE A 99 -6.06 20.01 9.36
C ILE A 99 -6.30 21.47 8.91
N ASP A 100 -6.76 21.67 7.66
CA ASP A 100 -7.07 23.00 7.11
C ASP A 100 -8.17 23.75 7.91
N ARG A 101 -9.10 23.01 8.53
CA ARG A 101 -10.15 23.56 9.39
C ARG A 101 -9.77 23.64 10.87
N ASP A 102 -8.49 23.45 11.22
CA ASP A 102 -7.99 23.53 12.60
C ASP A 102 -8.74 22.63 13.59
N VAL A 103 -9.33 21.51 13.12
CA VAL A 103 -10.18 20.65 13.96
C VAL A 103 -9.38 20.10 15.15
N PHE A 104 -8.15 19.67 14.91
CA PHE A 104 -7.24 19.19 15.95
C PHE A 104 -6.82 20.31 16.92
N SER A 105 -6.60 21.53 16.42
CA SER A 105 -6.27 22.71 17.22
C SER A 105 -7.44 23.08 18.16
N ALA A 106 -8.66 23.13 17.64
CA ALA A 106 -9.87 23.40 18.40
C ALA A 106 -10.13 22.32 19.46
N LEU A 107 -9.92 21.05 19.10
CA LEU A 107 -10.05 19.91 20.00
C LEU A 107 -9.02 19.97 21.15
N ARG A 108 -7.76 20.26 20.84
CA ARG A 108 -6.70 20.48 21.84
C ARG A 108 -7.06 21.63 22.77
N TYR A 109 -7.49 22.77 22.22
CA TYR A 109 -7.87 23.94 23.02
C TYR A 109 -9.05 23.62 23.94
N ASN A 110 -10.08 22.93 23.44
CA ASN A 110 -11.24 22.52 24.24
C ASN A 110 -10.87 21.57 25.39
N LEU A 111 -9.93 20.65 25.18
CA LEU A 111 -9.50 19.71 26.21
C LEU A 111 -8.62 20.38 27.28
N VAL A 112 -7.69 21.23 26.88
CA VAL A 112 -6.75 21.89 27.81
C VAL A 112 -7.44 23.01 28.60
N SER A 113 -8.40 23.73 28.00
CA SER A 113 -9.15 24.80 28.67
C SER A 113 -10.08 24.32 29.78
N LYS A 114 -10.34 23.01 29.88
CA LYS A 114 -11.20 22.42 30.93
C LYS A 114 -10.52 22.22 32.29
N GLY A 115 -9.24 22.58 32.42
CA GLY A 115 -8.51 22.50 33.69
C GLY A 115 -8.28 21.07 34.18
N TYR A 116 -8.23 20.09 33.27
CA TYR A 116 -7.96 18.70 33.61
C TYR A 116 -6.52 18.50 34.09
N ASP A 117 -6.34 17.58 35.04
CA ASP A 117 -5.03 17.10 35.44
C ASP A 117 -4.41 16.23 34.33
N TYR A 118 -3.07 16.14 34.30
CA TYR A 118 -2.34 15.43 33.24
C TYR A 118 -2.78 13.97 33.06
N LYS A 119 -3.20 13.29 34.14
CA LYS A 119 -3.70 11.90 34.07
C LYS A 119 -5.02 11.81 33.30
N LYS A 120 -5.99 12.69 33.57
CA LYS A 120 -7.24 12.73 32.80
C LYS A 120 -6.99 13.13 31.35
N LEU A 121 -6.13 14.11 31.13
CA LEU A 121 -5.79 14.56 29.78
C LEU A 121 -5.23 13.38 28.96
N PHE A 122 -4.28 12.63 29.52
CA PHE A 122 -3.68 11.44 28.90
C PHE A 122 -4.73 10.41 28.48
N TRP A 123 -5.65 10.05 29.38
CA TRP A 123 -6.68 9.06 29.07
C TRP A 123 -7.68 9.55 28.01
N ILE A 124 -8.07 10.81 28.06
CA ILE A 124 -8.99 11.39 27.07
C ILE A 124 -8.31 11.46 25.70
N THR A 125 -7.08 11.96 25.61
CA THR A 125 -6.35 12.03 24.35
C THR A 125 -6.00 10.65 23.81
N GLY A 126 -5.68 9.69 24.68
CA GLY A 126 -5.40 8.31 24.27
C GLY A 126 -6.64 7.61 23.72
N PHE A 127 -7.80 7.77 24.38
CA PHE A 127 -9.08 7.24 23.88
C PHE A 127 -9.45 7.89 22.55
N LEU A 128 -9.35 9.20 22.44
CA LEU A 128 -9.61 9.93 21.21
C LEU A 128 -8.66 9.50 20.07
N ALA A 129 -7.37 9.39 20.36
CA ALA A 129 -6.37 8.92 19.40
C ALA A 129 -6.64 7.48 18.96
N PHE A 130 -7.14 6.60 19.84
CA PHE A 130 -7.53 5.24 19.48
C PHE A 130 -8.65 5.19 18.43
N PHE A 131 -9.64 6.08 18.49
CA PHE A 131 -10.71 6.12 17.48
C PHE A 131 -10.31 6.84 16.19
N ILE A 132 -9.40 7.81 16.27
CA ILE A 132 -8.88 8.52 15.11
C ILE A 132 -7.80 7.70 14.39
N SER A 133 -7.10 6.83 15.13
CA SER A 133 -6.02 5.96 14.66
C SER A 133 -6.43 5.12 13.45
N PRO A 134 -7.54 4.39 13.36
CA PRO A 134 -7.86 3.62 12.15
C PRO A 134 -7.94 4.45 10.86
N ILE A 135 -8.29 5.73 10.96
CA ILE A 135 -8.33 6.65 9.82
C ILE A 135 -6.92 7.21 9.53
N ALA A 136 -6.14 7.50 10.58
CA ALA A 136 -4.78 8.03 10.50
C ALA A 136 -3.66 6.97 10.30
N ASP A 137 -3.90 5.72 10.71
CA ASP A 137 -2.97 4.59 10.76
C ASP A 137 -3.10 3.72 9.50
N ASN A 138 -4.28 3.65 8.88
CA ASN A 138 -4.37 3.18 7.50
C ASN A 138 -3.50 4.04 6.56
N LEU A 139 -3.28 5.29 6.95
CA LEU A 139 -2.42 6.27 6.31
C LEU A 139 -0.92 6.05 6.57
N THR A 140 -0.54 5.55 7.76
CA THR A 140 0.88 5.31 8.14
C THR A 140 1.33 3.87 7.96
N THR A 141 0.43 2.89 7.90
CA THR A 141 0.74 1.48 7.55
C THR A 141 0.98 1.32 6.04
N ALA A 142 0.59 2.31 5.23
CA ALA A 142 0.84 2.39 3.81
C ALA A 142 2.17 3.12 3.43
N LEU A 143 2.93 3.63 4.40
CA LEU A 143 4.11 4.50 4.20
C LEU A 143 5.44 3.82 4.47
#